data_AF-A0A926AES3-F1
#
_entry.id   AF-A0A926AES3-F1
#
_cell.length_a   1.000
_cell.length_b   1.000
_cell.length_c   1.000
_cell.angle_alpha   90.00
_cell.angle_beta   90.00
_cell.angle_gamma   90.00
#
_symmetry.space_group_name_H-M   'P 1'
#
loop_
_entity.id
_entity.type
_entity.pdbx_description
1 polymer ?
#
loop_
_entity_poly.entity_id
_entity_poly.type
_entity_poly.pdbx_seq_one_letter_code
_entity_poly.pdbx_strand_id
1 'polypeptide(L)'
;LRKIVAGGTDKSYGVQVARMAGLPPEVIARAQEVLADLEREGRSKRDTLGSGQGAAAITPKAGRLQMTLFEGEVHPVLEQMRRLDLSTLSPIEALNLLYQLQKEAKEK
;
A
#
# COMPACT_ATOMS: atom_id res chain seq x y z
N LEU A 1 -18.30 5.40 33.36
CA LEU A 1 -18.32 4.50 32.19
C LEU A 1 -16.91 4.28 31.64
N ARG A 2 -16.06 3.46 32.28
CA ARG A 2 -14.92 2.69 31.71
C ARG A 2 -14.56 1.63 32.76
N LYS A 3 -14.62 0.34 32.41
CA LYS A 3 -14.15 -0.77 33.26
C LYS A 3 -13.12 -1.55 32.44
N ILE A 4 -11.92 -1.73 32.99
CA ILE A 4 -10.90 -2.57 32.35
C ILE A 4 -11.25 -4.01 32.72
N VAL A 5 -11.43 -4.86 31.71
CA VAL A 5 -11.70 -6.29 31.87
C VAL A 5 -10.53 -7.03 31.23
N ALA A 6 -10.07 -8.10 31.88
CA ALA A 6 -9.01 -8.93 31.33
C ALA A 6 -9.50 -9.66 30.07
N GLY A 7 -8.76 -9.52 28.96
CA GLY A 7 -9.10 -10.10 27.66
C GLY A 7 -8.68 -9.20 26.49
N GLY A 8 -8.61 -9.77 25.29
CA GLY A 8 -8.47 -9.02 24.04
C GLY A 8 -9.83 -8.50 23.56
N THR A 9 -9.82 -7.53 22.65
CA THR A 9 -11.05 -7.10 21.94
C THR A 9 -11.27 -7.97 20.70
N ASP A 10 -12.50 -8.42 20.48
CA ASP A 10 -12.88 -9.15 19.27
C ASP A 10 -13.34 -8.23 18.14
N LYS A 11 -13.49 -6.91 18.40
CA LYS A 11 -14.02 -5.94 17.43
C LYS A 11 -13.13 -4.73 17.27
N SER A 12 -12.88 -4.36 16.01
CA SER A 12 -12.14 -3.16 15.62
C SER A 12 -13.09 -1.97 15.43
N TYR A 13 -13.19 -1.10 16.43
CA TYR A 13 -14.05 0.10 16.36
C TYR A 13 -13.41 1.28 15.61
N GLY A 14 -12.13 1.20 15.23
CA GLY A 14 -11.41 2.30 14.59
C GLY A 14 -12.03 2.78 13.27
N VAL A 15 -12.52 1.86 12.45
CA VAL A 15 -13.20 2.20 11.17
C VAL A 15 -14.52 2.94 11.41
N GLN A 16 -15.23 2.58 12.48
CA GLN A 16 -16.47 3.25 12.87
C GLN A 16 -16.21 4.70 13.29
N VAL A 17 -15.13 4.94 14.04
CA VAL A 17 -14.70 6.27 14.47
C VAL A 17 -14.21 7.10 13.27
N ALA A 18 -13.46 6.50 12.35
CA ALA A 18 -13.03 7.15 11.11
C ALA A 18 -14.22 7.65 10.27
N ARG A 19 -15.30 6.86 10.21
CA ARG A 19 -16.55 7.28 9.55
C ARG A 19 -17.23 8.44 10.28
N MET A 20 -17.26 8.42 11.60
CA MET A 20 -17.78 9.53 12.41
C MET A 20 -16.93 10.80 12.26
N ALA A 21 -15.63 10.66 11.99
CA ALA A 21 -14.71 11.75 11.73
C ALA A 21 -14.80 12.33 10.30
N GLY A 22 -15.68 11.78 9.45
CA GLY A 22 -15.92 12.31 8.10
C GLY A 22 -14.85 11.98 7.07
N LEU A 23 -14.11 10.88 7.24
CA LEU A 23 -13.16 10.42 6.21
C LEU A 23 -13.89 10.03 4.91
N PRO A 24 -13.21 10.14 3.75
CA PRO A 24 -13.82 9.81 2.45
C PRO A 24 -14.36 8.37 2.39
N PRO A 25 -15.49 8.14 1.69
CA PRO A 25 -16.15 6.84 1.65
C PRO A 25 -15.27 5.76 1.02
N GLU A 26 -14.45 6.09 0.00
CA GLU A 26 -13.50 5.15 -0.60
C GLU A 26 -12.45 4.63 0.41
N VAL A 27 -12.02 5.49 1.34
CA VAL A 27 -11.05 5.11 2.39
C VAL A 27 -11.70 4.17 3.40
N ILE A 28 -12.95 4.45 3.79
CA ILE A 28 -13.70 3.58 4.70
C ILE A 28 -13.96 2.20 4.07
N ALA A 29 -14.34 2.15 2.80
CA ALA A 29 -14.56 0.91 2.08
C ALA A 29 -13.28 0.06 2.02
N ARG A 30 -12.15 0.67 1.64
CA ARG A 30 -10.87 -0.04 1.60
C ARG A 30 -10.43 -0.53 2.98
N ALA A 31 -10.63 0.27 4.02
CA ALA A 31 -10.31 -0.13 5.39
C ALA A 31 -11.16 -1.32 5.87
N GLN A 32 -12.41 -1.44 5.44
CA GLN A 32 -13.28 -2.58 5.75
C GLN A 32 -12.80 -3.87 5.07
N GLU A 33 -12.36 -3.80 3.81
CA GLU A 33 -11.79 -4.94 3.10
C GLU A 33 -10.54 -5.48 3.81
N VAL A 34 -9.61 -4.59 4.15
CA VAL A 34 -8.37 -4.96 4.86
C VAL A 34 -8.67 -5.55 6.24
N LEU A 35 -9.66 -5.00 6.96
CA LEU A 35 -10.10 -5.54 8.24
C LEU A 35 -10.63 -6.97 8.08
N ALA A 36 -11.44 -7.23 7.05
CA ALA A 36 -12.00 -8.56 6.80
C ALA A 36 -10.90 -9.60 6.51
N ASP A 37 -9.87 -9.22 5.75
CA ASP A 37 -8.73 -10.09 5.45
C ASP A 37 -7.90 -10.40 6.72
N LEU A 38 -7.59 -9.38 7.52
CA LEU A 38 -6.86 -9.56 8.77
C LEU A 38 -7.62 -10.40 9.80
N GLU A 39 -8.93 -10.26 9.88
CA GLU A 39 -9.76 -11.11 10.74
C GLU A 39 -9.79 -12.55 10.25
N ARG A 40 -9.82 -12.79 8.92
CA ARG A 40 -9.74 -14.14 8.34
C ARG A 40 -8.40 -14.80 8.66
N GLU A 41 -7.29 -14.09 8.50
CA GLU A 41 -5.95 -14.57 8.86
C GLU A 41 -5.81 -14.79 10.37
N GLY A 42 -6.33 -13.87 11.18
CA GLY A 42 -6.29 -13.93 12.63
C GLY A 42 -7.10 -15.10 13.20
N ARG A 43 -8.27 -15.42 12.61
CA ARG A 43 -9.07 -16.59 12.97
C ARG A 43 -8.37 -17.90 12.58
N SER A 44 -7.79 -17.97 11.38
CA SER A 44 -7.05 -19.16 10.92
C SER A 44 -5.83 -19.49 11.80
N LYS A 45 -5.15 -18.47 12.35
CA LYS A 45 -4.08 -18.65 13.34
C LYS A 45 -4.60 -19.04 14.73
N ARG A 46 -5.82 -18.65 15.08
CA ARG A 46 -6.45 -18.97 16.38
C ARG A 46 -6.94 -20.42 16.42
N ASP A 47 -7.44 -20.95 15.30
CA ASP A 47 -7.93 -22.34 15.21
C ASP A 47 -6.79 -23.38 15.22
N THR A 48 -5.56 -23.00 14.84
CA THR A 48 -4.38 -23.88 14.89
C THR A 48 -3.62 -23.81 16.22
N LEU A 49 -3.91 -22.82 17.05
CA LEU A 49 -3.29 -22.60 18.36
C LEU A 49 -4.39 -22.66 19.42
N GLY A 50 -4.88 -23.88 19.66
CA GLY A 50 -5.67 -24.17 20.84
C GLY A 50 -4.88 -23.78 22.09
N SER A 51 -5.46 -22.86 22.87
CA SER A 51 -5.07 -22.49 24.23
C SER A 51 -3.67 -21.87 24.41
N GLY A 52 -3.67 -20.62 24.89
CA GLY A 52 -2.58 -20.12 25.73
C GLY A 52 -1.53 -19.29 25.01
N GLN A 53 -1.46 -18.03 25.44
CA GLN A 53 -0.25 -17.25 25.65
C GLN A 53 0.87 -17.33 24.60
N GLY A 54 1.11 -16.20 23.97
CA GLY A 54 2.41 -15.94 23.38
C GLY A 54 2.36 -14.68 22.54
N ALA A 55 2.88 -13.59 23.09
CA ALA A 55 3.18 -12.39 22.34
C ALA A 55 3.90 -12.79 21.05
N ALA A 56 3.24 -12.64 19.91
CA ALA A 56 3.87 -12.83 18.62
C ALA A 56 4.87 -11.69 18.46
N ALA A 57 6.13 -12.00 18.77
CA ALA A 57 7.27 -11.19 18.44
C ALA A 57 7.12 -10.72 16.99
N ILE A 58 7.02 -9.40 16.83
CA ILE A 58 7.20 -8.71 15.57
C ILE A 58 8.66 -8.94 15.15
N THR A 59 8.93 -10.10 14.56
CA THR A 59 10.12 -10.30 13.74
C THR A 59 9.90 -9.47 12.48
N PRO A 60 10.67 -8.40 12.22
CA PRO A 60 10.64 -7.78 10.92
C PRO A 60 11.27 -8.79 9.96
N LYS A 61 10.43 -9.45 9.15
CA LYS A 61 10.91 -10.12 7.94
C LYS A 61 11.59 -9.04 7.10
N ALA A 62 12.92 -9.05 7.12
CA ALA A 62 13.74 -8.46 6.08
C ALA A 62 13.19 -8.94 4.73
N GLY A 63 12.71 -8.00 3.91
CA GLY A 63 12.15 -8.29 2.59
C GLY A 63 10.75 -7.76 2.31
N ARG A 64 10.09 -7.09 3.26
CA ARG A 64 9.00 -6.18 2.88
C ARG A 64 9.61 -4.83 2.55
N LEU A 65 9.98 -4.66 1.27
CA LEU A 65 10.02 -3.34 0.64
C LEU A 65 8.71 -2.65 1.03
N GLN A 66 8.81 -1.75 1.99
CA GLN A 66 7.75 -0.83 2.35
C GLN A 66 7.57 0.03 1.10
N MET A 67 6.71 -0.40 0.18
CA MET A 67 6.33 0.41 -0.96
C MET A 67 5.78 1.70 -0.36
N THR A 68 6.50 2.77 -0.63
CA THR A 68 6.24 4.05 0.01
C THR A 68 4.84 4.47 -0.38
N LEU A 69 4.07 4.96 0.59
CA LEU A 69 2.67 5.40 0.46
C LEU A 69 2.47 6.52 -0.59
N PHE A 70 3.56 6.95 -1.25
CA PHE A 70 3.66 8.06 -2.19
C PHE A 70 4.61 7.79 -3.38
N GLU A 71 4.88 6.53 -3.74
CA GLU A 71 5.29 6.22 -5.11
C GLU A 71 4.07 6.40 -6.02
N GLY A 72 3.70 7.67 -6.25
CA GLY A 72 2.71 8.05 -7.25
C GLY A 72 3.09 7.41 -8.59
N GLU A 73 2.08 7.05 -9.38
CA GLU A 73 2.25 6.38 -10.68
C GLU A 73 3.49 6.92 -11.40
N VAL A 74 4.54 6.11 -11.47
CA VAL A 74 5.78 6.53 -12.12
C VAL A 74 5.41 6.82 -13.57
N HIS A 75 5.53 8.08 -13.97
CA HIS A 75 5.10 8.51 -15.29
C HIS A 75 5.80 7.66 -16.35
N PRO A 76 5.10 7.08 -17.33
CA PRO A 76 5.67 6.14 -18.30
C PRO A 76 6.91 6.71 -19.03
N VAL A 77 6.92 8.02 -19.25
CA VAL A 77 8.08 8.76 -19.82
C VAL A 77 9.34 8.60 -18.95
N LEU A 78 9.23 8.59 -17.63
CA LEU A 78 10.39 8.44 -16.73
C LEU A 78 11.00 7.04 -16.84
N GLU A 79 10.18 6.01 -16.98
CA GLU A 79 10.64 4.64 -17.22
C GLU A 79 11.31 4.50 -18.60
N GLN A 80 10.75 5.15 -19.63
CA GLN A 80 11.38 5.20 -20.94
C GLN A 80 12.74 5.93 -20.88
N MET A 81 12.82 7.08 -20.21
CA MET A 81 14.06 7.83 -20.03
C MET A 81 15.15 7.03 -19.32
N ARG A 82 14.80 6.23 -18.31
CA ARG A 82 15.76 5.36 -17.60
C ARG A 82 16.38 4.29 -18.49
N ARG A 83 15.65 3.84 -19.52
CA ARG A 83 16.08 2.78 -20.43
C ARG A 83 16.82 3.31 -21.67
N LEU A 84 16.78 4.61 -21.91
CA LEU A 84 17.43 5.22 -23.06
C LEU A 84 18.94 5.30 -22.84
N ASP A 85 19.69 4.72 -23.78
CA ASP A 85 21.13 4.86 -23.85
C ASP A 85 21.50 6.00 -24.79
N LEU A 86 21.99 7.10 -24.21
CA LEU A 86 22.41 8.28 -24.97
C LEU A 86 23.73 8.06 -25.72
N SER A 87 24.50 7.03 -25.38
CA SER A 87 25.80 6.76 -26.01
C SER A 87 25.68 6.16 -27.41
N THR A 88 24.54 5.54 -27.71
CA THR A 88 24.29 4.85 -28.99
C THR A 88 23.42 5.66 -29.95
N LEU A 89 22.80 6.75 -29.49
CA LEU A 89 21.84 7.51 -30.28
C LEU A 89 22.54 8.53 -31.19
N SER A 90 22.14 8.59 -32.45
CA SER A 90 22.54 9.70 -33.31
C SER A 90 21.83 11.00 -32.89
N PRO A 91 22.43 12.18 -33.16
CA PRO A 91 21.81 13.45 -32.80
C PRO A 91 20.40 13.64 -33.36
N ILE A 92 20.12 13.13 -34.57
CA ILE A 92 18.79 13.25 -35.19
C ILE A 92 17.77 12.32 -34.52
N GLU A 93 18.17 11.11 -34.14
CA GLU A 93 17.30 10.18 -33.41
C GLU A 93 16.99 10.70 -32.01
N ALA A 94 17.99 11.28 -31.32
CA ALA A 94 17.79 11.90 -30.02
C ALA A 94 16.76 13.03 -30.08
N LEU A 95 16.85 13.91 -31.09
CA LEU A 95 15.88 15.00 -31.28
C LEU A 95 14.45 14.47 -31.56
N ASN A 96 14.33 13.43 -32.37
CA ASN A 96 13.03 12.80 -32.66
C ASN A 96 12.42 12.15 -31.41
N LEU A 97 13.23 11.45 -30.60
CA LEU A 97 12.79 10.84 -29.34
C LEU A 97 12.37 11.90 -28.32
N LEU A 98 13.14 12.97 -28.17
CA LEU A 98 12.79 14.08 -27.28
C LEU A 98 11.47 14.74 -27.68
N TYR A 99 11.22 14.91 -28.98
CA TYR A 99 9.95 15.43 -29.47
C TYR A 99 8.77 14.50 -29.12
N GLN A 100 8.93 13.19 -29.30
CA GLN A 100 7.91 12.20 -28.93
C GLN A 100 7.62 12.21 -27.43
N LEU A 101 8.65 12.19 -26.58
CA LEU A 101 8.49 12.23 -25.13
C LEU A 101 7.83 13.53 -24.66
N GLN A 102 8.16 14.66 -25.29
CA GLN A 102 7.52 15.94 -24.97
C GLN A 102 6.02 15.94 -25.32
N LYS A 103 5.64 15.30 -26.43
CA LYS A 103 4.23 15.16 -26.82
C LYS A 103 3.48 14.28 -25.82
N GLU A 104 4.03 13.12 -25.49
CA GLU A 104 3.41 12.18 -24.53
C GLU A 104 3.25 12.79 -23.13
N ALA A 105 4.19 13.65 -22.70
CA ALA A 105 4.10 14.36 -21.43
C ALA A 105 3.11 15.55 -21.42
N LYS A 106 2.64 16.02 -22.58
CA LYS A 106 1.67 17.12 -22.69
C LYS A 106 0.23 16.65 -22.88
N GLU A 107 0.02 15.45 -23.43
CA GLU A 107 -1.30 14.89 -23.73
C GLU A 107 -1.95 14.20 -22.50
N LYS A 108 -1.26 14.13 -21.35
CA LYS A 108 -1.75 13.62 -20.06
C LYS A 108 -1.57 14.64 -18.95
#